data_AF-A0AA42ATZ2-F1
#
_entry.id   AF-A0AA42ATZ2-F1
#
_cell.length_a   1.000
_cell.length_b   1.000
_cell.length_c   1.000
_cell.angle_alpha   90.00
_cell.angle_beta   90.00
_cell.angle_gamma   90.00
#
_symmetry.space_group_name_H-M   'P 1'
#
loop_
_entity.id
_entity.type
_entity.pdbx_description
1 polymer ?
#
loop_
_entity_poly.entity_id
_entity_poly.type
_entity_poly.pdbx_seq_one_letter_code
_entity_poly.pdbx_strand_id
1 'polypeptide(L)'
;MITEAISSLKAKSGSSQHAIAKFIAEKYYGGDHVTQSFKRKVWIQLNELTQLGKLVKVKRSFKLPAAVKKSSAVEEIVWNGKYVDKFERLSEEMIPDEELIQKEKASLEEWKKVAAVSTVDLAIVGSMEKLMQVKQKLVRVKANTLANIRSFKDSYNKKLWHMQLQLNNDDIGEELTDLYEERSKIIESIPDFWSTVFMNDYSLRRHMNDDDKKIITYYLKSVVVEGRPYVTSVCTITLKFGENPHFENSDLTKEIHFSRERITGSSGTEIKWKSTGTTEGNITSGVEEEKARTGMHESFFTWFEESTKKLHDEVVNIIANDLWCYAPNYYIR
;
A
#
# COMPACT_ATOMS: atom_id res chain seq x y z
N MET A 1 5.54 6.35 -30.58
CA MET A 1 6.93 6.61 -31.04
C MET A 1 7.79 5.35 -31.11
N ILE A 2 8.20 4.71 -30.00
CA ILE A 2 9.12 3.55 -30.04
C ILE A 2 8.50 2.30 -30.69
N THR A 3 7.27 1.93 -30.31
CA THR A 3 6.55 0.78 -30.89
C THR A 3 6.32 0.97 -32.38
N GLU A 4 5.92 2.18 -32.78
CA GLU A 4 5.74 2.59 -34.18
C GLU A 4 7.06 2.55 -34.97
N ALA A 5 8.17 2.98 -34.38
CA ALA A 5 9.50 2.89 -34.98
C ALA A 5 9.91 1.42 -35.22
N ILE A 6 9.72 0.54 -34.24
CA ILE A 6 10.05 -0.89 -34.37
C ILE A 6 9.17 -1.56 -35.44
N SER A 7 7.87 -1.25 -35.47
CA SER A 7 6.94 -1.74 -36.50
C SER A 7 7.28 -1.24 -37.91
N SER A 8 7.76 0.00 -38.03
CA SER A 8 8.10 0.62 -39.32
C SER A 8 9.43 0.10 -39.86
N LEU A 9 10.42 -0.14 -39.00
CA LEU A 9 11.76 -0.60 -39.39
C LEU A 9 11.80 -2.08 -39.82
N LYS A 10 10.78 -2.89 -39.47
CA LYS A 10 10.57 -4.30 -39.91
C LYS A 10 11.83 -5.20 -39.90
N ALA A 11 12.76 -4.99 -38.97
CA ALA A 11 13.99 -5.76 -38.90
C ALA A 11 13.73 -7.18 -38.34
N LYS A 12 14.11 -8.23 -39.09
CA LYS A 12 13.90 -9.65 -38.72
C LYS A 12 14.46 -10.03 -37.33
N SER A 13 15.55 -9.40 -36.91
CA SER A 13 16.21 -9.63 -35.61
C SER A 13 15.91 -8.55 -34.56
N GLY A 14 14.94 -7.66 -34.82
CA GLY A 14 14.68 -6.47 -34.02
C GLY A 14 15.53 -5.27 -34.42
N SER A 15 15.12 -4.09 -33.94
CA SER A 15 15.69 -2.79 -34.30
C SER A 15 16.66 -2.30 -33.22
N SER A 16 17.83 -1.80 -33.62
CA SER A 16 18.83 -1.28 -32.67
C SER A 16 18.39 0.07 -32.08
N GLN A 17 18.90 0.41 -30.90
CA GLN A 17 18.65 1.71 -30.26
C GLN A 17 18.96 2.88 -31.20
N HIS A 18 20.04 2.78 -31.98
CA HIS A 18 20.44 3.83 -32.92
C HIS A 18 19.43 4.01 -34.05
N ALA A 19 18.95 2.91 -34.65
CA ALA A 19 17.94 2.96 -35.70
C ALA A 19 16.60 3.50 -35.19
N ILE A 20 16.19 3.10 -33.98
CA ILE A 20 14.97 3.58 -33.34
C ILE A 20 15.07 5.08 -33.02
N ALA A 21 16.19 5.52 -32.43
CA ALA A 21 16.41 6.93 -32.13
C ALA A 21 16.43 7.78 -33.41
N LYS A 22 17.08 7.31 -34.47
CA LYS A 22 17.11 7.99 -35.76
C LYS A 22 15.71 8.14 -36.36
N PHE A 23 14.92 7.06 -36.40
CA PHE A 23 13.55 7.10 -36.90
C PHE A 23 12.67 8.09 -36.11
N ILE A 24 12.79 8.10 -34.78
CA ILE A 24 12.00 9.02 -33.93
C ILE A 24 12.43 10.47 -34.20
N ALA A 25 13.73 10.73 -34.30
CA ALA A 25 14.23 12.08 -34.58
C ALA A 25 13.79 12.59 -35.96
N GLU A 26 13.85 11.75 -37.00
CA GLU A 26 13.42 12.11 -38.35
C GLU A 26 11.91 12.33 -38.42
N LYS A 27 11.11 11.47 -37.77
CA LYS A 27 9.65 11.50 -37.89
C LYS A 27 8.97 12.56 -37.01
N TYR A 28 9.51 12.84 -35.83
CA TYR A 28 8.85 13.73 -34.86
C TYR A 28 9.66 14.99 -34.52
N TYR A 29 10.93 15.07 -34.92
CA TYR A 29 11.83 16.17 -34.57
C TYR A 29 12.62 16.74 -35.76
N GLY A 30 12.22 16.43 -37.00
CA GLY A 30 12.80 17.02 -38.22
C GLY A 30 14.22 16.56 -38.58
N GLY A 31 14.78 15.54 -37.90
CA GLY A 31 16.05 14.90 -38.27
C GLY A 31 17.33 15.45 -37.61
N ASP A 32 17.32 16.68 -37.09
CA ASP A 32 18.55 17.38 -36.71
C ASP A 32 19.05 17.13 -35.26
N HIS A 33 18.36 16.30 -34.47
CA HIS A 33 18.59 16.26 -33.01
C HIS A 33 18.83 14.86 -32.40
N VAL A 34 19.58 13.99 -33.08
CA VAL A 34 20.06 12.73 -32.46
C VAL A 34 21.29 12.96 -31.57
N THR A 35 21.16 13.85 -30.58
CA THR A 35 22.21 14.14 -29.59
C THR A 35 22.46 12.94 -28.67
N GLN A 36 23.60 12.91 -27.98
CA GLN A 36 23.93 11.82 -27.05
C GLN A 36 22.91 11.74 -25.88
N SER A 37 22.39 12.88 -25.43
CA SER A 37 21.34 12.97 -24.42
C SER A 37 20.02 12.37 -24.91
N PHE A 38 19.66 12.62 -26.18
CA PHE A 38 18.48 12.02 -26.80
C PHE A 38 18.62 10.49 -26.93
N LYS A 39 19.78 10.00 -27.40
CA LYS A 39 20.07 8.56 -27.46
C LYS A 39 19.95 7.90 -26.09
N ARG A 40 20.40 8.58 -25.03
CA ARG A 40 20.29 8.09 -23.64
C ARG A 40 18.83 8.03 -23.17
N LYS A 41 18.01 9.05 -23.45
CA LYS A 41 16.57 9.02 -23.15
C LYS A 41 15.85 7.86 -23.85
N VAL A 42 16.12 7.66 -25.15
CA VAL A 42 15.56 6.54 -25.92
C VAL A 42 16.02 5.18 -25.34
N TRP A 43 17.27 5.07 -24.89
CA TRP A 43 17.77 3.85 -24.25
C TRP A 43 17.05 3.52 -22.94
N ILE A 44 16.83 4.53 -22.09
CA ILE A 44 16.12 4.38 -20.82
C ILE A 44 14.70 3.86 -21.09
N GLN A 45 13.97 4.53 -21.98
CA GLN A 45 12.62 4.12 -22.36
C GLN A 45 12.57 2.72 -22.99
N LEU A 46 13.56 2.33 -23.80
CA LEU A 46 13.63 0.97 -24.36
C LEU A 46 13.84 -0.09 -23.28
N ASN A 47 14.68 0.19 -22.28
CA ASN A 47 14.87 -0.72 -21.15
C ASN A 47 13.65 -0.79 -20.23
N GLU A 48 12.99 0.34 -19.94
CA GLU A 48 11.74 0.39 -19.18
C GLU A 48 10.65 -0.43 -19.88
N LEU A 49 10.44 -0.22 -21.18
CA LEU A 49 9.46 -1.00 -21.96
C LEU A 49 9.81 -2.49 -22.05
N THR A 50 11.10 -2.84 -21.94
CA THR A 50 11.53 -4.25 -21.84
C THR A 50 11.21 -4.82 -20.46
N GLN A 51 11.42 -4.08 -19.38
CA GLN A 51 11.06 -4.49 -18.02
C GLN A 51 9.54 -4.63 -17.85
N LEU A 52 8.76 -3.77 -18.52
CA LEU A 52 7.30 -3.85 -18.56
C LEU A 52 6.77 -4.98 -19.47
N GLY A 53 7.64 -5.77 -20.09
CA GLY A 53 7.25 -6.87 -20.99
C GLY A 53 6.65 -6.44 -22.33
N LYS A 54 6.59 -5.13 -22.61
CA LYS A 54 6.06 -4.56 -23.87
C LYS A 54 7.04 -4.69 -25.03
N LEU A 55 8.33 -4.91 -24.76
CA LEU A 55 9.39 -5.17 -25.74
C LEU A 55 10.24 -6.36 -25.31
N VAL A 56 10.81 -7.06 -26.29
CA VAL A 56 11.79 -8.13 -26.07
C VAL A 56 13.15 -7.66 -26.56
N LYS A 57 14.16 -7.70 -25.68
CA LYS A 57 15.55 -7.41 -26.04
C LYS A 57 16.22 -8.65 -26.62
N VAL A 58 16.72 -8.57 -27.85
CA VAL A 58 17.47 -9.63 -28.53
C VAL A 58 18.87 -9.10 -28.82
N LYS A 59 19.86 -9.54 -28.05
CA LYS A 59 21.23 -9.02 -28.09
C LYS A 59 21.26 -7.49 -27.91
N ARG A 60 21.57 -6.73 -28.98
CA ARG A 60 21.64 -5.25 -29.01
C ARG A 60 20.42 -4.58 -29.67
N SER A 61 19.37 -5.35 -29.96
CA SER A 61 18.17 -4.91 -30.66
C SER A 61 16.91 -5.16 -29.83
N PHE A 62 15.84 -4.47 -30.19
CA PHE A 62 14.52 -4.55 -29.53
C PHE A 62 13.46 -4.95 -30.54
N LYS A 63 12.58 -5.88 -30.16
CA LYS A 63 11.46 -6.33 -30.99
C LYS A 63 10.15 -6.30 -30.21
N LEU A 64 9.04 -6.19 -30.94
CA LEU A 64 7.72 -6.38 -30.34
C LEU A 64 7.53 -7.87 -30.00
N PRO A 65 6.84 -8.19 -28.88
CA PRO A 65 6.46 -9.56 -28.56
C PRO A 65 5.65 -10.15 -29.72
N ALA A 66 5.93 -11.40 -30.09
CA ALA A 66 5.06 -12.10 -31.03
C ALA A 66 3.66 -12.18 -30.42
N ALA A 67 2.61 -11.99 -31.22
CA ALA A 67 1.23 -12.08 -30.76
C ALA A 67 0.95 -13.50 -30.24
N VAL A 68 1.18 -13.72 -28.95
CA VAL A 68 0.73 -14.88 -28.22
C VAL A 68 -0.70 -14.59 -27.79
N LYS A 69 -1.59 -15.57 -28.01
CA LYS A 69 -3.01 -15.55 -27.62
C LYS A 69 -3.16 -14.88 -26.25
N LYS A 70 -4.06 -13.88 -26.18
CA LYS A 70 -4.50 -13.21 -24.95
C LYS A 70 -4.68 -14.24 -23.83
N SER A 71 -3.84 -14.15 -22.79
CA SER A 71 -4.28 -14.49 -21.44
C SER A 71 -4.56 -13.18 -20.72
N SER A 72 -5.79 -13.06 -20.23
CA SER A 72 -6.39 -11.89 -19.60
C SER A 72 -5.87 -11.67 -18.18
N ALA A 73 -4.55 -11.54 -17.98
CA ALA A 73 -3.94 -11.45 -16.65
C ALA A 73 -3.07 -10.20 -16.43
N VAL A 74 -3.28 -9.13 -17.20
CA VAL A 74 -2.49 -7.88 -17.06
C VAL A 74 -3.35 -6.68 -16.67
N GLU A 75 -4.64 -6.88 -16.39
CA GLU A 75 -5.46 -5.86 -15.72
C GLU A 75 -5.47 -6.16 -14.22
N GLU A 76 -5.16 -5.13 -13.43
CA GLU A 76 -5.03 -5.10 -11.96
C GLU A 76 -3.79 -5.78 -11.33
N ILE A 77 -2.66 -5.06 -11.36
CA ILE A 77 -1.72 -5.07 -10.22
C ILE A 77 -1.91 -3.75 -9.46
N VAL A 78 -3.13 -3.51 -9.01
CA VAL A 78 -3.31 -2.88 -7.71
C VAL A 78 -3.02 -4.01 -6.73
N TRP A 79 -1.96 -3.92 -5.94
CA TRP A 79 -1.67 -4.92 -4.92
C TRP A 79 -2.84 -4.90 -3.92
N ASN A 80 -3.82 -5.79 -4.14
CA ASN A 80 -4.91 -6.02 -3.21
C ASN A 80 -4.28 -6.32 -1.85
N GLY A 81 -4.54 -5.50 -0.82
CA GLY A 81 -3.96 -5.67 0.53
C GLY A 81 -4.15 -7.09 1.08
N LYS A 82 -5.20 -7.78 0.64
CA LYS A 82 -5.47 -9.20 0.93
C LYS A 82 -4.35 -10.16 0.48
N TYR A 83 -3.61 -9.86 -0.58
CA TYR A 83 -2.49 -10.68 -1.06
C TYR A 83 -1.18 -10.35 -0.35
N VAL A 84 -0.97 -9.10 0.07
CA VAL A 84 0.19 -8.70 0.90
C VAL A 84 0.09 -9.36 2.27
N ASP A 85 -1.06 -9.27 2.94
CA ASP A 85 -1.30 -9.92 4.24
C ASP A 85 -1.25 -11.45 4.18
N LYS A 86 -1.68 -12.05 3.07
CA LYS A 86 -1.57 -13.49 2.85
C LYS A 86 -0.11 -13.89 2.61
N PHE A 87 0.66 -13.08 1.88
CA PHE A 87 2.09 -13.30 1.68
C PHE A 87 2.89 -13.09 2.97
N GLU A 88 2.56 -12.09 3.78
CA GLU A 88 3.22 -11.84 5.07
C GLU A 88 2.92 -12.98 6.06
N ARG A 89 1.66 -13.41 6.19
CA ARG A 89 1.30 -14.61 6.99
C ARG A 89 1.95 -15.90 6.50
N LEU A 90 1.95 -16.15 5.19
CA LEU A 90 2.66 -17.31 4.62
C LEU A 90 4.18 -17.20 4.83
N SER A 91 4.74 -15.99 4.84
CA SER A 91 6.16 -15.78 5.10
C SER A 91 6.54 -15.98 6.57
N GLU A 92 5.61 -15.75 7.49
CA GLU A 92 5.76 -16.05 8.93
C GLU A 92 5.53 -17.55 9.22
N GLU A 93 4.53 -18.19 8.60
CA GLU A 93 4.24 -19.61 8.75
C GLU A 93 5.31 -20.54 8.10
N MET A 94 6.03 -20.06 7.09
CA MET A 94 7.01 -20.87 6.32
C MET A 94 8.45 -20.82 6.87
N ILE A 95 8.72 -20.03 7.91
CA ILE A 95 10.01 -19.99 8.60
C ILE A 95 9.95 -21.03 9.73
N PRO A 96 10.75 -22.10 9.71
CA PRO A 96 10.94 -22.93 10.89
C PRO A 96 11.50 -22.02 11.99
N ASP A 97 10.82 -22.00 13.13
CA ASP A 97 11.20 -21.19 14.27
C ASP A 97 12.69 -21.38 14.61
N GLU A 98 13.38 -20.33 15.03
CA GLU A 98 14.81 -20.41 15.36
C GLU A 98 15.04 -21.43 16.48
N GLU A 99 14.05 -21.57 17.37
CA GLU A 99 13.95 -22.64 18.36
C GLU A 99 13.90 -24.05 17.74
N LEU A 100 13.15 -24.23 16.65
CA LEU A 100 13.05 -25.51 15.95
C LEU A 100 14.39 -25.92 15.34
N ILE A 101 15.15 -24.94 14.81
CA ILE A 101 16.49 -25.14 14.27
C ILE A 101 17.47 -25.54 15.37
N GLN A 102 17.40 -24.91 16.54
CA GLN A 102 18.24 -25.27 17.68
C GLN A 102 17.87 -26.65 18.25
N LYS A 103 16.58 -26.98 18.28
CA LYS A 103 16.07 -28.29 18.71
C LYS A 103 16.54 -29.42 17.80
N GLU A 104 16.51 -29.23 16.48
CA GLU A 104 17.03 -30.22 15.52
C GLU A 104 18.55 -30.42 15.70
N LYS A 105 19.33 -29.35 15.90
CA LYS A 105 20.79 -29.46 16.17
C LYS A 105 21.09 -30.17 17.49
N ALA A 106 20.37 -29.84 18.56
CA ALA A 106 20.54 -30.48 19.86
C ALA A 106 20.23 -31.99 19.80
N SER A 107 19.17 -32.36 19.09
CA SER A 107 18.82 -33.76 18.86
C SER A 107 19.94 -34.52 18.13
N LEU A 108 20.60 -33.93 17.12
CA LEU A 108 21.73 -34.60 16.45
C LEU A 108 22.89 -34.89 17.41
N GLU A 109 23.22 -33.95 18.28
CA GLU A 109 24.30 -34.11 19.25
C GLU A 109 23.96 -35.14 20.34
N GLU A 110 22.68 -35.30 20.68
CA GLU A 110 22.21 -36.40 21.53
C GLU A 110 22.32 -37.75 20.82
N TRP A 111 21.93 -37.84 19.55
CA TRP A 111 22.05 -39.07 18.75
C TRP A 111 23.51 -39.51 18.56
N LYS A 112 24.45 -38.57 18.40
CA LYS A 112 25.90 -38.85 18.36
C LYS A 112 26.43 -39.47 19.65
N LYS A 113 25.84 -39.15 20.81
CA LYS A 113 26.21 -39.73 22.10
C LYS A 113 25.63 -41.13 22.32
N VAL A 114 24.46 -41.40 21.76
CA VAL A 114 23.75 -42.69 21.86
C VAL A 114 24.30 -43.74 20.89
N ALA A 115 24.91 -43.32 19.78
CA ALA A 115 25.58 -44.19 18.81
C ALA A 115 26.88 -44.82 19.35
N ALA A 116 26.78 -45.58 20.44
CA ALA A 116 27.74 -46.62 20.76
C ALA A 116 27.35 -47.87 19.95
N VAL A 117 28.29 -48.40 19.15
CA VAL A 117 28.22 -49.69 18.41
C VAL A 117 27.65 -49.64 16.99
N SER A 118 28.28 -50.45 16.10
CA SER A 118 27.93 -50.81 14.71
C SER A 118 28.26 -49.83 13.56
N THR A 119 28.80 -50.38 12.47
CA THR A 119 29.11 -49.66 11.21
C THR A 119 27.87 -49.16 10.48
N VAL A 120 26.71 -49.81 10.70
CA VAL A 120 25.42 -49.43 10.13
C VAL A 120 24.89 -48.16 10.81
N ASP A 121 25.02 -48.06 12.13
CA ASP A 121 24.57 -46.90 12.91
C ASP A 121 25.43 -45.66 12.61
N LEU A 122 26.73 -45.83 12.40
CA LEU A 122 27.64 -44.76 11.93
C LEU A 122 27.26 -44.22 10.54
N ALA A 123 26.81 -45.09 9.63
CA ALA A 123 26.37 -44.68 8.30
C ALA A 123 25.04 -43.91 8.34
N ILE A 124 24.13 -44.28 9.24
CA ILE A 124 22.86 -43.57 9.48
C ILE A 124 23.13 -42.20 10.09
N VAL A 125 23.98 -42.12 11.13
CA VAL A 125 24.38 -40.85 11.76
C VAL A 125 25.05 -39.92 10.74
N GLY A 126 25.96 -40.44 9.90
CA GLY A 126 26.59 -39.66 8.84
C GLY A 126 25.60 -39.20 7.75
N SER A 127 24.55 -39.97 7.47
CA SER A 127 23.48 -39.59 6.56
C SER A 127 22.57 -38.51 7.16
N MET A 128 22.28 -38.60 8.46
CA MET A 128 21.50 -37.59 9.20
C MET A 128 22.26 -36.26 9.28
N GLU A 129 23.58 -36.29 9.48
CA GLU A 129 24.41 -35.07 9.48
C GLU A 129 24.40 -34.38 8.11
N LYS A 130 24.52 -35.15 7.02
CA LYS A 130 24.35 -34.61 5.66
C LYS A 130 22.97 -33.99 5.45
N LEU A 131 21.92 -34.65 5.93
CA LEU A 131 20.54 -34.12 5.86
C LEU A 131 20.41 -32.80 6.64
N MET A 132 21.00 -32.69 7.82
CA MET A 132 21.00 -31.44 8.60
C MET A 132 21.79 -30.32 7.93
N GLN A 133 22.94 -30.62 7.34
CA GLN A 133 23.69 -29.65 6.55
C GLN A 133 22.87 -29.14 5.35
N VAL A 134 22.13 -30.03 4.67
CA VAL A 134 21.22 -29.65 3.58
C VAL A 134 20.06 -28.79 4.09
N LYS A 135 19.42 -29.15 5.22
CA LYS A 135 18.37 -28.34 5.85
C LYS A 135 18.86 -26.94 6.23
N GLN A 136 20.04 -26.81 6.84
CA GLN A 136 20.62 -25.52 7.20
C GLN A 136 20.91 -24.66 5.95
N LYS A 137 21.43 -25.27 4.89
CA LYS A 137 21.62 -24.58 3.60
C LYS A 137 20.29 -24.09 3.03
N LEU A 138 19.22 -24.90 3.11
CA LEU A 138 17.88 -24.52 2.66
C LEU A 138 17.34 -23.32 3.45
N VAL A 139 17.45 -23.34 4.78
CA VAL A 139 17.04 -22.22 5.64
C VAL A 139 17.82 -20.96 5.29
N ARG A 140 19.14 -21.06 5.14
CA ARG A 140 19.99 -19.93 4.78
C ARG A 140 19.61 -19.32 3.43
N VAL A 141 19.33 -20.16 2.43
CA VAL A 141 18.86 -19.70 1.10
C VAL A 141 17.50 -19.00 1.22
N LYS A 142 16.57 -19.54 1.99
CA LYS A 142 15.26 -18.90 2.24
C LYS A 142 15.40 -17.55 2.93
N ALA A 143 16.18 -17.47 4.01
CA ALA A 143 16.44 -16.23 4.74
C ALA A 143 17.09 -15.16 3.85
N ASN A 144 18.11 -15.54 3.05
CA ASN A 144 18.75 -14.63 2.10
C ASN A 144 17.79 -14.15 1.01
N THR A 145 16.91 -15.03 0.53
CA THR A 145 15.88 -14.67 -0.47
C THR A 145 14.91 -13.63 0.11
N LEU A 146 14.46 -13.80 1.35
CA LEU A 146 13.60 -12.83 2.03
C LEU A 146 14.30 -11.49 2.26
N ALA A 147 15.57 -11.52 2.68
CA ALA A 147 16.36 -10.30 2.85
C ALA A 147 16.52 -9.53 1.52
N ASN A 148 16.76 -10.24 0.41
CA ASN A 148 16.82 -9.65 -0.92
C ASN A 148 15.47 -9.05 -1.35
N ILE A 149 14.35 -9.73 -1.07
CA ILE A 149 13.01 -9.20 -1.36
C ILE A 149 12.73 -7.93 -0.53
N ARG A 150 13.02 -7.95 0.78
CA ARG A 150 12.85 -6.79 1.67
C ARG A 150 13.67 -5.59 1.20
N SER A 151 14.98 -5.79 0.95
CA SER A 151 15.84 -4.72 0.43
C SER A 151 15.39 -4.17 -0.93
N PHE A 152 14.83 -5.02 -1.81
CA PHE A 152 14.25 -4.57 -3.07
C PHE A 152 12.99 -3.73 -2.86
N LYS A 153 12.08 -4.17 -1.97
CA LYS A 153 10.88 -3.42 -1.56
C LYS A 153 11.26 -2.05 -1.01
N ASP A 154 12.23 -1.99 -0.10
CA ASP A 154 12.70 -0.74 0.51
C ASP A 154 13.33 0.20 -0.54
N SER A 155 14.13 -0.35 -1.45
CA SER A 155 14.73 0.41 -2.56
C SER A 155 13.68 1.00 -3.49
N TYR A 156 12.64 0.22 -3.84
CA TYR A 156 11.53 0.69 -4.66
C TYR A 156 10.72 1.76 -3.93
N ASN A 157 10.33 1.51 -2.69
CA ASN A 157 9.59 2.46 -1.87
C ASN A 157 10.38 3.78 -1.68
N LYS A 158 11.71 3.71 -1.55
CA LYS A 158 12.56 4.92 -1.57
C LYS A 158 12.38 5.73 -2.84
N LYS A 159 12.47 5.08 -3.98
CA LYS A 159 12.35 5.74 -5.29
C LYS A 159 10.95 6.28 -5.51
N LEU A 160 9.92 5.52 -5.13
CA LEU A 160 8.52 5.93 -5.22
C LEU A 160 8.27 7.19 -4.38
N TRP A 161 8.74 7.21 -3.14
CA TRP A 161 8.63 8.36 -2.25
C TRP A 161 9.32 9.60 -2.82
N HIS A 162 10.56 9.47 -3.30
CA HIS A 162 11.26 10.59 -3.93
C HIS A 162 10.54 11.08 -5.20
N MET A 163 9.98 10.17 -6.01
CA MET A 163 9.22 10.53 -7.20
C MET A 163 7.92 11.25 -6.84
N GLN A 164 7.22 10.78 -5.81
CA GLN A 164 5.99 11.43 -5.30
C GLN A 164 6.28 12.83 -4.75
N LEU A 165 7.38 13.01 -4.01
CA LEU A 165 7.82 14.34 -3.57
C LEU A 165 8.20 15.24 -4.75
N GLN A 166 8.91 14.72 -5.75
CA GLN A 166 9.28 15.49 -6.93
C GLN A 166 8.06 15.89 -7.78
N LEU A 167 7.05 15.02 -7.85
CA LEU A 167 5.76 15.31 -8.48
C LEU A 167 4.88 16.24 -7.63
N ASN A 168 5.14 16.34 -6.34
CA ASN A 168 4.55 17.33 -5.45
C ASN A 168 5.46 18.56 -5.36
N ASN A 169 5.90 19.06 -6.51
CA ASN A 169 6.50 20.39 -6.61
C ASN A 169 5.44 21.45 -6.28
N ASP A 170 5.89 22.62 -5.81
CA ASP A 170 5.00 23.66 -5.30
C ASP A 170 3.88 24.02 -6.30
N ASP A 171 4.20 24.10 -7.60
CA ASP A 171 3.22 24.39 -8.67
C ASP A 171 2.06 23.37 -8.76
N ILE A 172 2.34 22.05 -8.70
CA ILE A 172 1.28 21.02 -8.76
C ILE A 172 0.50 20.97 -7.43
N GLY A 173 1.16 21.27 -6.31
CA GLY A 173 0.52 21.39 -5.02
C GLY A 173 -0.51 22.53 -4.98
N GLU A 174 -0.13 23.69 -5.54
CA GLU A 174 -0.98 24.88 -5.65
C GLU A 174 -2.16 24.62 -6.60
N GLU A 175 -1.91 24.12 -7.81
CA GLU A 175 -2.98 23.78 -8.77
C GLU A 175 -3.98 22.77 -8.20
N LEU A 176 -3.51 21.78 -7.44
CA LEU A 176 -4.39 20.80 -6.80
C LEU A 176 -5.23 21.41 -5.67
N THR A 177 -4.66 22.36 -4.92
CA THR A 177 -5.36 23.05 -3.84
C THR A 177 -6.52 23.87 -4.40
N ASP A 178 -6.28 24.62 -5.48
CA ASP A 178 -7.30 25.40 -6.18
C ASP A 178 -8.44 24.51 -6.69
N LEU A 179 -8.11 23.37 -7.31
CA LEU A 179 -9.10 22.42 -7.80
C LEU A 179 -9.94 21.79 -6.67
N TYR A 180 -9.34 21.49 -5.51
CA TYR A 180 -10.09 20.99 -4.36
C TYR A 180 -10.97 22.07 -3.73
N GLU A 181 -10.58 23.33 -3.77
CA GLU A 181 -11.41 24.45 -3.33
C GLU A 181 -12.61 24.66 -4.26
N GLU A 182 -12.38 24.65 -5.58
CA GLU A 182 -13.45 24.69 -6.59
C GLU A 182 -14.43 23.53 -6.39
N ARG A 183 -13.91 22.31 -6.22
CA ARG A 183 -14.71 21.13 -5.94
C ARG A 183 -15.54 21.28 -4.67
N SER A 184 -14.98 21.85 -3.61
CA SER A 184 -15.68 22.05 -2.34
C SER A 184 -16.87 22.99 -2.50
N LYS A 185 -16.70 24.09 -3.26
CA LYS A 185 -17.80 25.02 -3.60
C LYS A 185 -18.93 24.34 -4.37
N ILE A 186 -18.58 23.45 -5.31
CA ILE A 186 -19.57 22.66 -6.05
C ILE A 186 -20.32 21.70 -5.11
N ILE A 187 -19.59 20.96 -4.27
CA ILE A 187 -20.16 19.98 -3.35
C ILE A 187 -21.09 20.63 -2.31
N GLU A 188 -20.80 21.85 -1.85
CA GLU A 188 -21.68 22.60 -0.94
C GLU A 188 -23.09 22.81 -1.51
N SER A 189 -23.23 22.84 -2.84
CA SER A 189 -24.55 22.96 -3.49
C SER A 189 -25.31 21.63 -3.60
N ILE A 190 -24.68 20.50 -3.27
CA ILE A 190 -25.26 19.16 -3.37
C ILE A 190 -25.67 18.69 -1.96
N PRO A 191 -26.98 18.61 -1.65
CA PRO A 191 -27.46 18.15 -0.35
C PRO A 191 -26.96 16.75 -0.01
N ASP A 192 -26.58 16.55 1.24
CA ASP A 192 -26.21 15.27 1.83
C ASP A 192 -25.09 14.53 1.07
N PHE A 193 -24.26 15.26 0.31
CA PHE A 193 -23.20 14.65 -0.50
C PHE A 193 -22.24 13.82 0.34
N TRP A 194 -21.62 14.44 1.35
CA TRP A 194 -20.60 13.78 2.15
C TRP A 194 -21.16 12.65 3.01
N SER A 195 -22.34 12.82 3.61
CA SER A 195 -22.99 11.77 4.38
C SER A 195 -23.34 10.56 3.50
N THR A 196 -23.86 10.79 2.29
CA THR A 196 -24.14 9.74 1.30
C THR A 196 -22.85 9.01 0.87
N VAL A 197 -21.79 9.77 0.55
CA VAL A 197 -20.49 9.22 0.15
C VAL A 197 -19.88 8.37 1.26
N PHE A 198 -19.83 8.88 2.50
CA PHE A 198 -19.34 8.13 3.67
C PHE A 198 -20.12 6.84 3.87
N MET A 199 -21.45 6.89 3.71
CA MET A 199 -22.34 5.74 3.90
C MET A 199 -22.39 4.79 2.71
N ASN A 200 -21.80 5.13 1.57
CA ASN A 200 -21.70 4.22 0.43
C ASN A 200 -20.39 3.42 0.43
N ASP A 201 -19.34 3.90 1.08
CA ASP A 201 -18.13 3.11 1.26
C ASP A 201 -18.37 1.94 2.23
N TYR A 202 -18.07 0.73 1.79
CA TYR A 202 -18.30 -0.45 2.63
C TYR A 202 -17.27 -0.56 3.73
N SER A 203 -16.00 -0.27 3.45
CA SER A 203 -14.89 -0.43 4.39
C SER A 203 -15.05 0.51 5.58
N LEU A 204 -15.31 1.80 5.31
CA LEU A 204 -15.53 2.83 6.31
C LEU A 204 -16.76 2.54 7.18
N ARG A 205 -17.87 2.10 6.57
CA ARG A 205 -19.07 1.69 7.31
C ARG A 205 -18.85 0.55 8.30
N ARG A 206 -17.86 -0.33 8.08
CA ARG A 206 -17.57 -1.42 9.04
C ARG A 206 -16.94 -0.92 10.33
N HIS A 207 -16.36 0.28 10.32
CA HIS A 207 -15.80 0.91 11.50
C HIS A 207 -16.86 1.65 12.34
N MET A 208 -18.12 1.66 11.90
CA MET A 208 -19.21 2.42 12.53
C MET A 208 -20.25 1.50 13.16
N ASN A 209 -20.66 1.80 14.38
CA ASN A 209 -21.87 1.22 14.96
C ASN A 209 -23.14 1.91 14.41
N ASP A 210 -24.32 1.47 14.83
CA ASP A 210 -25.58 1.99 14.27
C ASP A 210 -25.88 3.45 14.68
N ASP A 211 -25.38 3.91 15.82
CA ASP A 211 -25.52 5.30 16.23
C ASP A 211 -24.53 6.19 15.49
N ASP A 212 -23.30 5.72 15.27
CA ASP A 212 -22.30 6.42 14.45
C ASP A 212 -22.84 6.66 13.04
N LYS A 213 -23.46 5.63 12.44
CA LYS A 213 -24.08 5.73 11.11
C LYS A 213 -25.18 6.79 11.08
N LYS A 214 -26.02 6.88 12.13
CA LYS A 214 -27.03 7.93 12.23
C LYS A 214 -26.37 9.30 12.31
N ILE A 215 -25.35 9.46 13.16
CA ILE A 215 -24.65 10.73 13.33
C ILE A 215 -24.07 11.21 11.99
N ILE A 216 -23.35 10.32 11.30
CA ILE A 216 -22.76 10.60 9.98
C ILE A 216 -23.85 10.91 8.95
N THR A 217 -24.92 10.12 8.91
CA THR A 217 -26.00 10.29 7.92
C THR A 217 -26.70 11.65 8.05
N TYR A 218 -27.01 12.08 9.27
CA TYR A 218 -27.85 13.27 9.48
C TYR A 218 -27.06 14.56 9.69
N TYR A 219 -25.85 14.48 10.27
CA TYR A 219 -25.16 15.66 10.77
C TYR A 219 -23.83 15.96 10.06
N LEU A 220 -23.22 15.01 9.33
CA LEU A 220 -22.00 15.30 8.56
C LEU A 220 -22.32 16.24 7.39
N LYS A 221 -21.66 17.40 7.36
CA LYS A 221 -21.84 18.42 6.32
C LYS A 221 -20.67 18.51 5.36
N SER A 222 -19.45 18.39 5.87
CA SER A 222 -18.26 18.49 5.03
C SER A 222 -17.14 17.60 5.53
N VAL A 223 -16.30 17.18 4.59
CA VAL A 223 -15.03 16.50 4.84
C VAL A 223 -13.97 17.38 4.22
N VAL A 224 -12.86 17.60 4.91
CA VAL A 224 -11.71 18.32 4.38
C VAL A 224 -10.47 17.49 4.68
N VAL A 225 -9.65 17.25 3.67
CA VAL A 225 -8.36 16.57 3.83
C VAL A 225 -7.25 17.50 3.35
N GLU A 226 -6.34 17.82 4.27
CA GLU A 226 -5.17 18.64 4.01
C GLU A 226 -3.92 17.76 4.04
N GLY A 227 -3.01 18.00 3.11
CA GLY A 227 -1.86 17.13 2.89
C GLY A 227 -2.23 15.81 2.21
N ARG A 228 -1.22 14.95 2.00
CA ARG A 228 -1.36 13.64 1.35
C ARG A 228 -0.58 12.60 2.12
N PRO A 229 -1.21 11.50 2.58
CA PRO A 229 -0.51 10.46 3.33
C PRO A 229 0.74 9.98 2.60
N TYR A 230 1.85 9.84 3.33
CA TYR A 230 3.16 9.40 2.83
C TYR A 230 3.84 10.31 1.79
N VAL A 231 3.19 11.39 1.35
CA VAL A 231 3.78 12.43 0.48
C VAL A 231 4.14 13.66 1.32
N THR A 232 3.22 14.14 2.15
CA THR A 232 3.47 15.21 3.13
C THR A 232 3.85 14.62 4.49
N SER A 233 4.56 15.39 5.31
CA SER A 233 4.92 14.99 6.69
C SER A 233 3.71 14.94 7.62
N VAL A 234 2.64 15.64 7.27
CA VAL A 234 1.40 15.72 8.02
C VAL A 234 0.22 15.57 7.07
N CYS A 235 -0.80 14.82 7.48
CA CYS A 235 -2.12 14.82 6.86
C CYS A 235 -3.15 15.10 7.95
N THR A 236 -4.06 16.02 7.65
CA THR A 236 -5.12 16.43 8.56
C THR A 236 -6.47 16.12 7.93
N ILE A 237 -7.28 15.34 8.62
CA ILE A 237 -8.64 14.98 8.21
C ILE A 237 -9.60 15.71 9.14
N THR A 238 -10.45 16.56 8.60
CA THR A 238 -11.46 17.31 9.36
C THR A 238 -12.85 16.93 8.89
N LEU A 239 -13.68 16.44 9.80
CA LEU A 239 -15.11 16.21 9.59
C LEU A 239 -15.88 17.36 10.21
N LYS A 240 -16.67 18.07 9.39
CA LYS A 240 -17.49 19.20 9.81
C LYS A 240 -18.94 18.77 9.95
N PHE A 241 -19.52 19.06 11.10
CA PHE A 241 -20.87 18.68 11.50
C PHE A 241 -21.75 19.92 11.67
N GLY A 242 -23.03 19.76 11.34
CA GLY A 242 -24.06 20.69 11.77
C GLY A 242 -24.36 20.55 13.26
N GLU A 243 -25.18 21.46 13.77
CA GLU A 243 -25.71 21.34 15.14
C GLU A 243 -26.41 19.98 15.30
N ASN A 244 -26.01 19.24 16.34
CA ASN A 244 -26.47 17.89 16.58
C ASN A 244 -26.65 17.61 18.09
N PRO A 245 -27.49 16.63 18.47
CA PRO A 245 -27.78 16.34 19.87
C PRO A 245 -26.70 15.50 20.57
N HIS A 246 -25.67 15.03 19.86
CA HIS A 246 -24.71 14.05 20.37
C HIS A 246 -23.47 14.68 20.96
N PHE A 247 -22.92 15.72 20.35
CA PHE A 247 -21.73 16.43 20.84
C PHE A 247 -21.79 17.93 20.53
N GLU A 248 -20.95 18.71 21.22
CA GLU A 248 -20.86 20.16 21.04
C GLU A 248 -19.95 20.58 19.89
N ASN A 249 -18.99 19.73 19.52
CA ASN A 249 -18.01 20.03 18.47
C ASN A 249 -18.70 20.30 17.13
N SER A 250 -18.31 21.39 16.45
CA SER A 250 -18.65 21.59 15.04
C SER A 250 -17.72 20.81 14.13
N ASP A 251 -16.43 20.74 14.48
CA ASP A 251 -15.40 20.09 13.69
C ASP A 251 -14.68 19.04 14.53
N LEU A 252 -14.49 17.85 13.95
CA LEU A 252 -13.64 16.79 14.48
C LEU A 252 -12.44 16.61 13.57
N THR A 253 -11.25 16.88 14.11
CA THR A 253 -9.99 16.88 13.35
C THR A 253 -9.09 15.76 13.84
N LYS A 254 -8.49 15.04 12.88
CA LYS A 254 -7.42 14.08 13.11
C LYS A 254 -6.17 14.52 12.36
N GLU A 255 -5.08 14.74 13.08
CA GLU A 255 -3.77 15.00 12.51
C GLU A 255 -2.90 13.75 12.61
N ILE A 256 -2.29 13.35 11.49
CA ILE A 256 -1.41 12.18 11.41
C ILE A 256 -0.07 12.62 10.84
N HIS A 257 1.01 12.26 11.54
CA HIS A 257 2.38 12.51 11.11
C HIS A 257 2.96 11.29 10.43
N PHE A 258 3.61 11.50 9.28
CA PHE A 258 4.21 10.45 8.48
C PHE A 258 5.73 10.60 8.42
N SER A 259 6.38 9.44 8.47
CA SER A 259 7.73 9.26 7.94
C SER A 259 7.65 8.43 6.66
N ARG A 260 8.81 8.25 6.00
CA ARG A 260 8.93 7.54 4.73
C ARG A 260 8.23 6.17 4.66
N GLU A 261 8.10 5.46 5.79
CA GLU A 261 7.61 4.08 5.80
C GLU A 261 6.50 3.81 6.82
N ARG A 262 6.20 4.77 7.71
CA ARG A 262 5.24 4.56 8.81
C ARG A 262 4.66 5.87 9.33
N ILE A 263 3.53 5.74 10.02
CA ILE A 263 3.02 6.78 10.90
C ILE A 263 3.99 6.94 12.09
N THR A 264 4.34 8.19 12.40
CA THR A 264 5.22 8.53 13.53
C THR A 264 4.46 9.05 14.74
N GLY A 265 3.21 9.46 14.55
CA GLY A 265 2.32 9.87 15.62
C GLY A 265 0.99 10.36 15.06
N SER A 266 0.00 10.50 15.93
CA SER A 266 -1.27 11.12 15.60
C SER A 266 -1.82 11.85 16.81
N SER A 267 -2.55 12.93 16.56
CA SER A 267 -3.37 13.64 17.53
C SER A 267 -4.75 13.88 16.94
N GLY A 268 -5.73 14.21 17.76
CA GLY A 268 -7.02 14.61 17.25
C GLY A 268 -7.87 15.26 18.32
N THR A 269 -9.05 15.70 17.89
CA THR A 269 -10.00 16.44 18.70
C THR A 269 -10.61 15.57 19.79
N GLU A 270 -10.58 16.06 21.04
CA GLU A 270 -11.38 15.51 22.13
C GLU A 270 -12.86 15.83 21.92
N ILE A 271 -13.72 14.82 22.02
CA ILE A 271 -15.13 14.93 21.69
C ILE A 271 -15.91 15.27 22.96
N LYS A 272 -16.58 16.43 22.93
CA LYS A 272 -17.44 16.93 24.00
C LYS A 272 -18.84 16.35 23.85
N TRP A 273 -19.01 15.11 24.30
CA TRP A 273 -20.29 14.42 24.28
C TRP A 273 -21.32 15.14 25.15
N LYS A 274 -22.51 15.36 24.59
CA LYS A 274 -23.66 15.86 25.34
C LYS A 274 -24.23 14.69 26.13
N SER A 275 -24.39 14.86 27.43
CA SER A 275 -25.05 13.86 28.26
C SER A 275 -26.51 13.73 27.79
N THR A 276 -26.81 12.68 27.03
CA THR A 276 -28.20 12.30 26.76
C THR A 276 -28.76 11.80 28.07
N GLY A 277 -29.68 12.57 28.67
CA GLY A 277 -30.27 12.24 29.96
C GLY A 277 -30.90 10.85 29.98
N THR A 278 -30.16 9.87 30.50
CA THR A 278 -30.68 8.61 31.02
C THR A 278 -29.98 8.33 32.33
N THR A 279 -30.72 8.59 33.41
CA THR A 279 -30.67 7.99 34.76
C THR A 279 -29.32 7.50 35.30
N GLU A 280 -28.95 8.14 36.41
CA GLU A 280 -27.98 7.70 37.41
C GLU A 280 -27.93 6.17 37.60
N GLY A 281 -26.73 5.61 37.51
CA GLY A 281 -26.47 4.20 37.80
C GLY A 281 -25.02 3.82 37.51
N ASN A 282 -24.16 3.99 38.50
CA ASN A 282 -22.75 3.55 38.55
C ASN A 282 -22.47 2.24 37.78
N ILE A 283 -21.58 2.27 36.77
CA ILE A 283 -20.83 1.08 36.35
C ILE A 283 -19.40 1.51 35.95
N THR A 284 -18.57 1.83 36.95
CA THR A 284 -17.12 1.82 36.83
C THR A 284 -16.60 0.51 37.44
N SER A 285 -16.71 -0.60 36.71
CA SER A 285 -15.96 -1.87 36.97
C SER A 285 -16.39 -3.09 36.12
N GLY A 286 -17.39 -2.99 35.23
CA GLY A 286 -17.86 -4.14 34.42
C GLY A 286 -17.56 -4.09 32.92
N VAL A 287 -17.09 -2.95 32.41
CA VAL A 287 -17.08 -2.67 30.95
C VAL A 287 -16.02 -3.47 30.18
N GLU A 288 -14.94 -3.90 30.84
CA GLU A 288 -13.84 -4.61 30.17
C GLU A 288 -14.17 -6.08 29.84
N GLU A 289 -14.94 -6.79 30.67
CA GLU A 289 -15.31 -8.19 30.43
C GLU A 289 -16.51 -8.37 29.48
N GLU A 290 -17.42 -7.39 29.41
CA GLU A 290 -18.58 -7.44 28.50
C GLU A 290 -18.25 -7.02 27.05
N LYS A 291 -17.25 -6.14 26.85
CA LYS A 291 -16.73 -5.78 25.52
C LYS A 291 -16.18 -7.00 24.75
N ALA A 292 -15.58 -7.95 25.46
CA ALA A 292 -15.07 -9.20 24.86
C ALA A 292 -16.18 -10.22 24.53
N ARG A 293 -17.34 -10.15 25.20
CA ARG A 293 -18.45 -11.11 25.02
C ARG A 293 -19.48 -10.73 23.96
N THR A 294 -19.63 -9.44 23.65
CA THR A 294 -20.73 -8.95 22.79
C THR A 294 -20.30 -8.54 21.38
N GLY A 295 -19.01 -8.42 21.09
CA GLY A 295 -18.55 -7.99 19.76
C GLY A 295 -19.05 -6.60 19.36
N MET A 296 -19.43 -5.77 20.34
CA MET A 296 -19.86 -4.40 20.12
C MET A 296 -18.65 -3.62 19.62
N HIS A 297 -18.63 -3.31 18.33
CA HIS A 297 -17.57 -2.52 17.73
C HIS A 297 -17.46 -1.17 18.46
N GLU A 298 -16.24 -0.84 18.86
CA GLU A 298 -15.86 0.49 19.36
C GLU A 298 -16.36 1.58 18.41
N SER A 299 -16.91 2.68 18.96
CA SER A 299 -17.47 3.76 18.14
C SER A 299 -16.42 4.34 17.21
N PHE A 300 -16.78 4.58 15.95
CA PHE A 300 -15.92 5.23 14.96
C PHE A 300 -15.29 6.52 15.49
N PHE A 301 -16.02 7.26 16.32
CA PHE A 301 -15.59 8.56 16.83
C PHE A 301 -14.41 8.48 17.81
N THR A 302 -14.18 7.34 18.45
CA THR A 302 -12.99 7.12 19.29
C THR A 302 -11.68 7.26 18.51
N TRP A 303 -11.72 7.01 17.19
CA TRP A 303 -10.57 7.19 16.30
C TRP A 303 -9.98 8.60 16.35
N PHE A 304 -10.78 9.63 16.66
CA PHE A 304 -10.28 11.01 16.82
C PHE A 304 -9.40 11.18 18.06
N GLU A 305 -9.74 10.51 19.16
CA GLU A 305 -9.04 10.63 20.45
C GLU A 305 -7.84 9.69 20.57
N GLU A 306 -7.88 8.55 19.89
CA GLU A 306 -6.83 7.54 19.99
C GLU A 306 -5.49 7.97 19.36
N SER A 307 -4.39 7.78 20.09
CA SER A 307 -3.06 7.87 19.46
C SER A 307 -2.73 6.55 18.75
N THR A 308 -2.58 6.57 17.43
CA THR A 308 -2.20 5.37 16.69
C THR A 308 -0.72 5.08 16.88
N LYS A 309 -0.43 3.88 17.39
CA LYS A 309 0.93 3.31 17.42
C LYS A 309 1.17 2.34 16.25
N LYS A 310 0.17 2.19 15.37
CA LYS A 310 0.24 1.26 14.24
C LYS A 310 1.16 1.81 13.16
N LEU A 311 1.83 0.93 12.43
CA LEU A 311 2.66 1.33 11.27
C LEU A 311 1.81 1.97 10.17
N HIS A 312 0.55 1.52 10.04
CA HIS A 312 -0.44 2.00 9.08
C HIS A 312 -1.81 2.14 9.77
N ASP A 313 -2.60 3.10 9.30
CA ASP A 313 -3.99 3.35 9.74
C ASP A 313 -4.93 3.18 8.56
N GLU A 314 -5.86 2.23 8.66
CA GLU A 314 -6.81 1.89 7.61
C GLU A 314 -7.81 3.01 7.35
N VAL A 315 -8.29 3.69 8.41
CA VAL A 315 -9.28 4.77 8.30
C VAL A 315 -8.69 5.97 7.55
N VAL A 316 -7.44 6.34 7.88
CA VAL A 316 -6.71 7.39 7.15
C VAL A 316 -6.58 7.04 5.68
N ASN A 317 -6.21 5.80 5.37
CA ASN A 317 -6.05 5.37 3.98
C ASN A 317 -7.37 5.41 3.21
N ILE A 318 -8.47 4.93 3.82
CA ILE A 318 -9.79 4.96 3.19
C ILE A 318 -10.22 6.41 2.94
N ILE A 319 -10.13 7.30 3.94
CA ILE A 319 -10.61 8.67 3.80
C ILE A 319 -9.69 9.48 2.87
N ALA A 320 -8.39 9.53 3.13
CA ALA A 320 -7.50 10.46 2.45
C ALA A 320 -7.00 9.99 1.07
N ASN A 321 -6.78 8.68 0.87
CA ASN A 321 -6.27 8.17 -0.40
C ASN A 321 -7.36 7.71 -1.39
N ASP A 322 -8.55 7.37 -0.90
CA ASP A 322 -9.64 6.84 -1.72
C ASP A 322 -10.85 7.78 -1.72
N LEU A 323 -11.58 7.83 -0.61
CA LEU A 323 -12.86 8.55 -0.51
C LEU A 323 -12.72 10.03 -0.88
N TRP A 324 -11.72 10.73 -0.34
CA TRP A 324 -11.48 12.15 -0.62
C TRP A 324 -11.15 12.39 -2.09
N CYS A 325 -10.35 11.53 -2.72
CA CYS A 325 -9.96 11.67 -4.12
C CYS A 325 -11.13 11.40 -5.07
N TYR A 326 -11.95 10.40 -4.75
CA TYR A 326 -12.96 9.83 -5.64
C TYR A 326 -14.40 10.02 -5.15
N ALA A 327 -14.64 10.96 -4.23
CA ALA A 327 -15.95 11.17 -3.59
C ALA A 327 -17.15 11.14 -4.56
N PRO A 328 -17.11 11.78 -5.76
CA PRO A 328 -18.25 11.72 -6.69
C PRO A 328 -18.64 10.30 -7.13
N ASN A 329 -17.68 9.38 -7.22
CA ASN A 329 -17.92 7.99 -7.63
C ASN A 329 -18.73 7.21 -6.58
N TYR A 330 -18.65 7.62 -5.32
CA TYR A 330 -19.39 7.03 -4.22
C TYR A 330 -20.80 7.62 -4.09
N TYR A 331 -21.08 8.77 -4.71
CA TYR A 331 -22.39 9.43 -4.64
C TYR A 331 -23.41 8.85 -5.65
N ILE A 332 -22.99 8.47 -6.86
CA ILE A 332 -23.87 8.10 -8.00
C ILE A 332 -24.36 6.63 -7.93
N ARG A 333 -24.25 5.97 -6.78
CA ARG A 333 -24.38 4.50 -6.70
C ARG A 333 -25.80 3.99 -6.50
#